data_AF-A0A1V9Y933-F1
#
_entry.id   AF-A0A1V9Y933-F1
#
_cell.length_a   1.000
_cell.length_b   1.000
_cell.length_c   1.000
_cell.angle_alpha   90.00
_cell.angle_beta   90.00
_cell.angle_gamma   90.00
#
_symmetry.space_group_name_H-M   'P 1'
#
loop_
_entity.id
_entity.type
_entity.pdbx_description
1 polymer ?
#
loop_
_entity_poly.entity_id
_entity_poly.type
_entity_poly.pdbx_seq_one_letter_code
_entity_poly.pdbx_strand_id
1 'polypeptide(L)'
;TPAPTGTTTPAPTGTTPCPTSITPKPVPTGTTPAPTAYTPAPTDATPTPTTSTSAPVTSAPTTVAPTTATPVPTTVTAAPTPNPGTKLSFCDYNRQALSEYYGDIYSDVRRNNANEQFVYDAASQTLVAKSNNQCLDAYLGANNAIQVHTYPCDTNNRNQKWIFNTNTNRIEHATHKGICMASGPAGSKARVEPCSQSILQFFSNCDAPATVGLRFQTCYTNSWLSEYYTGLYADRPRGTINENWAYDPVAQTLQVGSNGQCLDAFPTGNGKYGLHTYACDGGNKNQKWVLQGSLVKHAVHRNLCLDADPTDNQHRAQVWDCTPYNKNQCWNLLRH
;
A
#
# COMPACT_ATOMS: atom_id res chain seq x y z
N THR A 1 -46.68 5.07 46.55
CA THR A 1 -47.00 5.31 45.13
C THR A 1 -46.03 4.51 44.29
N PRO A 2 -46.48 3.58 43.41
CA PRO A 2 -45.60 2.64 42.73
C PRO A 2 -44.88 3.26 41.52
N ALA A 3 -43.78 2.61 41.14
CA ALA A 3 -42.83 2.95 40.07
C ALA A 3 -43.45 2.98 38.65
N PRO A 4 -42.87 3.74 37.70
CA PRO A 4 -43.34 3.76 36.32
C PRO A 4 -42.83 2.55 35.54
N THR A 5 -43.77 1.89 34.86
CA THR A 5 -43.60 0.78 33.93
C THR A 5 -42.93 1.25 32.63
N GLY A 6 -41.83 0.60 32.27
CA GLY A 6 -41.20 0.74 30.96
C GLY A 6 -42.03 0.04 29.88
N THR A 7 -42.36 0.78 28.81
CA THR A 7 -42.96 0.24 27.59
C THR A 7 -41.85 -0.18 26.63
N THR A 8 -41.82 -1.46 26.28
CA THR A 8 -40.93 -2.03 25.27
C THR A 8 -41.52 -1.81 23.87
N THR A 9 -40.81 -1.07 23.02
CA THR A 9 -41.12 -0.95 21.60
C THR A 9 -40.47 -2.12 20.84
N PRO A 10 -41.22 -2.91 20.04
CA PRO A 10 -40.64 -3.97 19.22
C PRO A 10 -39.86 -3.42 18.02
N ALA A 11 -38.76 -4.09 17.68
CA ALA A 11 -37.97 -3.84 16.47
C ALA A 11 -38.75 -4.20 15.19
N PRO A 12 -38.61 -3.42 14.09
CA PRO A 12 -39.21 -3.80 12.82
C PRO A 12 -38.38 -4.89 12.12
N THR A 13 -38.92 -6.11 12.07
CA THR A 13 -38.56 -7.14 11.11
C THR A 13 -39.13 -6.79 9.74
N GLY A 14 -38.27 -6.35 8.83
CA GLY A 14 -38.60 -6.15 7.41
C GLY A 14 -37.74 -7.05 6.53
N THR A 15 -38.21 -8.26 6.25
CA THR A 15 -37.71 -9.09 5.14
C THR A 15 -38.51 -8.76 3.89
N THR A 16 -37.94 -7.98 2.97
CA THR A 16 -38.51 -7.80 1.63
C THR A 16 -37.77 -8.70 0.64
N PRO A 17 -38.48 -9.61 -0.06
CA PRO A 17 -37.87 -10.51 -1.04
C PRO A 17 -37.46 -9.78 -2.32
N CYS A 18 -36.37 -10.28 -2.91
CA CYS A 18 -35.75 -9.85 -4.15
C CYS A 18 -36.71 -10.00 -5.36
N PRO A 19 -36.87 -8.99 -6.25
CA PRO A 19 -37.55 -9.19 -7.52
C PRO A 19 -36.57 -9.78 -8.56
N THR A 20 -36.83 -11.02 -8.95
CA THR A 20 -36.28 -11.64 -10.16
C THR A 20 -36.90 -10.99 -11.40
N SER A 21 -36.13 -10.16 -12.11
CA SER A 21 -36.44 -9.78 -13.49
C SER A 21 -35.32 -10.24 -14.42
N ILE A 22 -35.57 -11.38 -15.04
CA ILE A 22 -34.83 -11.90 -16.20
C ILE A 22 -35.28 -11.12 -17.43
N THR A 23 -34.45 -10.19 -17.89
CA THR A 23 -34.61 -9.58 -19.23
C THR A 23 -33.71 -10.32 -20.22
N PRO A 24 -34.23 -10.86 -21.33
CA PRO A 24 -33.41 -11.55 -22.32
C PRO A 24 -32.48 -10.58 -23.07
N LYS A 25 -31.23 -11.00 -23.23
CA LYS A 25 -30.19 -10.35 -24.06
C LYS A 25 -30.64 -10.29 -25.54
N PRO A 26 -30.60 -9.14 -26.22
CA PRO A 26 -30.85 -9.09 -27.66
C PRO A 26 -29.70 -9.74 -28.44
N VAL A 27 -30.06 -10.59 -29.40
CA VAL A 27 -29.19 -11.18 -30.42
C VAL A 27 -28.93 -10.12 -31.51
N PRO A 28 -27.68 -9.80 -31.88
CA PRO A 28 -27.41 -9.01 -33.06
C PRO A 28 -27.40 -9.92 -34.30
N THR A 29 -28.46 -9.83 -35.10
CA THR A 29 -28.46 -10.19 -36.53
C THR A 29 -27.98 -8.98 -37.32
N GLY A 30 -26.98 -9.16 -38.18
CA GLY A 30 -26.49 -8.08 -39.04
C GLY A 30 -25.13 -8.35 -39.66
N THR A 31 -25.12 -9.18 -40.69
CA THR A 31 -24.03 -9.31 -41.66
C THR A 31 -23.98 -8.08 -42.57
N THR A 32 -22.86 -7.36 -42.65
CA THR A 32 -22.47 -6.53 -43.81
C THR A 32 -20.93 -6.34 -43.81
N PRO A 33 -20.26 -6.43 -44.97
CA PRO A 33 -18.85 -6.84 -45.05
C PRO A 33 -17.82 -5.72 -44.89
N ALA A 34 -16.61 -6.13 -44.53
CA ALA A 34 -15.41 -5.31 -44.40
C ALA A 34 -14.93 -4.73 -45.76
N PRO A 35 -14.43 -3.48 -45.81
CA PRO A 35 -13.69 -3.00 -46.97
C PRO A 35 -12.25 -3.52 -46.93
N THR A 36 -11.90 -4.33 -47.93
CA THR A 36 -10.55 -4.77 -48.26
C THR A 36 -9.77 -3.60 -48.88
N ALA A 37 -8.81 -3.05 -48.14
CA ALA A 37 -7.73 -2.25 -48.70
C ALA A 37 -6.43 -3.05 -48.55
N TYR A 38 -6.01 -3.68 -49.65
CA TYR A 38 -4.67 -4.24 -49.80
C TYR A 38 -3.67 -3.10 -49.95
N THR A 39 -2.64 -3.07 -49.11
CA THR A 39 -1.38 -2.37 -49.38
C THR A 39 -0.24 -3.30 -48.95
N PRO A 40 0.74 -3.58 -49.83
CA PRO A 40 1.72 -4.63 -49.62
C PRO A 40 2.76 -4.28 -48.55
N ALA A 41 3.18 -5.30 -47.80
CA ALA A 41 4.27 -5.24 -46.84
C ALA A 41 5.64 -5.07 -47.53
N PRO A 42 6.58 -4.31 -46.94
CA PRO A 42 7.95 -4.26 -47.41
C PRO A 42 8.70 -5.55 -47.03
N THR A 43 9.42 -6.08 -48.01
CA THR A 43 10.40 -7.16 -47.88
C THR A 43 11.64 -6.62 -47.18
N ASP A 44 12.06 -7.26 -46.09
CA ASP A 44 13.40 -7.06 -45.55
C ASP A 44 14.11 -8.39 -45.32
N ALA A 45 15.31 -8.46 -45.86
CA ALA A 45 16.11 -9.66 -46.00
C ALA A 45 16.84 -9.95 -44.68
N THR A 46 16.74 -11.18 -44.18
CA THR A 46 17.60 -11.68 -43.10
C THR A 46 18.78 -12.44 -43.72
N PRO A 47 20.05 -12.04 -43.47
CA PRO A 47 21.19 -12.87 -43.83
C PRO A 47 21.46 -13.95 -42.77
N THR A 48 21.70 -15.16 -43.24
CA THR A 48 22.13 -16.35 -42.50
C THR A 48 23.55 -16.20 -41.95
N PRO A 49 23.85 -16.64 -40.70
CA PRO A 49 25.24 -16.80 -40.27
C PRO A 49 25.76 -18.19 -40.65
N THR A 50 26.92 -18.18 -41.31
CA THR A 50 27.77 -19.31 -41.65
C THR A 50 28.33 -20.02 -40.42
N THR A 51 28.33 -21.35 -40.46
CA THR A 51 28.97 -22.24 -39.49
C THR A 51 30.48 -22.28 -39.74
N SER A 52 31.28 -21.90 -38.72
CA SER A 52 32.72 -22.19 -38.69
C SER A 52 33.04 -23.09 -37.50
N THR A 53 33.46 -24.31 -37.84
CA THR A 53 34.01 -25.35 -36.98
C THR A 53 35.30 -24.88 -36.30
N SER A 54 35.43 -25.10 -34.99
CA SER A 54 36.73 -25.08 -34.30
C SER A 54 36.84 -26.27 -33.33
N ALA A 55 38.04 -26.85 -33.32
CA ALA A 55 38.44 -28.11 -32.70
C ALA A 55 38.49 -28.06 -31.16
N PRO A 56 38.47 -29.21 -30.45
CA PRO A 56 38.43 -29.24 -29.00
C PRO A 56 39.80 -29.00 -28.39
N VAL A 57 39.89 -28.06 -27.45
CA VAL A 57 41.09 -27.83 -26.62
C VAL A 57 40.94 -28.64 -25.34
N THR A 58 41.86 -29.56 -25.10
CA THR A 58 42.01 -30.34 -23.87
C THR A 58 42.56 -29.48 -22.75
N SER A 59 41.87 -29.41 -21.61
CA SER A 59 42.38 -28.82 -20.36
C SER A 59 42.41 -29.85 -19.24
N ALA A 60 43.60 -30.06 -18.68
CA ALA A 60 43.89 -30.95 -17.57
C ALA A 60 43.27 -30.43 -16.23
N PRO A 61 42.99 -31.31 -15.25
CA PRO A 61 42.35 -30.89 -14.01
C PRO A 61 43.38 -30.32 -13.04
N THR A 62 43.13 -29.11 -12.53
CA THR A 62 43.88 -28.54 -11.40
C THR A 62 43.12 -28.83 -10.10
N THR A 63 43.75 -29.57 -9.20
CA THR A 63 43.25 -29.87 -7.86
C THR A 63 43.29 -28.63 -6.97
N VAL A 64 42.14 -28.19 -6.45
CA VAL A 64 42.03 -27.11 -5.47
C VAL A 64 41.99 -27.70 -4.06
N ALA A 65 42.94 -27.30 -3.22
CA ALA A 65 43.01 -27.67 -1.81
C ALA A 65 41.89 -27.01 -0.99
N PRO A 66 41.39 -27.64 0.09
CA PRO A 66 40.28 -27.10 0.87
C PRO A 66 40.76 -26.02 1.84
N THR A 67 40.33 -24.77 1.63
CA THR A 67 40.49 -23.70 2.61
C THR A 67 39.35 -23.76 3.63
N THR A 68 39.69 -24.06 4.88
CA THR A 68 38.78 -23.99 6.03
C THR A 68 38.36 -22.54 6.26
N ALA A 69 37.10 -22.21 5.98
CA ALA A 69 36.54 -20.90 6.26
C ALA A 69 36.36 -20.70 7.77
N THR A 70 37.06 -19.73 8.33
CA THR A 70 36.79 -19.18 9.67
C THR A 70 35.47 -18.40 9.62
N PRO A 71 34.50 -18.63 10.53
CA PRO A 71 33.25 -17.88 10.54
C PRO A 71 33.52 -16.41 10.90
N VAL A 72 33.12 -15.51 10.01
CA VAL A 72 33.07 -14.06 10.25
C VAL A 72 32.04 -13.80 11.36
N PRO A 73 32.36 -13.04 12.42
CA PRO A 73 31.39 -12.68 13.43
C PRO A 73 30.34 -11.75 12.80
N THR A 74 29.12 -12.23 12.64
CA THR A 74 27.97 -11.41 12.25
C THR A 74 27.58 -10.53 13.43
N THR A 75 28.21 -9.36 13.58
CA THR A 75 27.67 -8.31 14.44
C THR A 75 26.36 -7.85 13.82
N VAL A 76 25.25 -8.27 14.41
CA VAL A 76 23.92 -7.75 14.06
C VAL A 76 23.88 -6.30 14.53
N THR A 77 24.22 -5.36 13.64
CA THR A 77 24.13 -3.93 13.93
C THR A 77 22.69 -3.62 14.33
N ALA A 78 22.50 -3.14 15.56
CA ALA A 78 21.19 -2.76 16.05
C ALA A 78 20.54 -1.74 15.11
N ALA A 79 19.24 -1.89 14.85
CA ALA A 79 18.50 -0.94 14.04
C ALA A 79 18.63 0.49 14.62
N PRO A 80 18.85 1.52 13.79
CA PRO A 80 19.00 2.88 14.29
C PRO A 80 17.67 3.35 14.90
N THR A 81 17.77 3.84 16.13
CA THR A 81 16.65 4.36 16.91
C THR A 81 16.76 5.87 17.06
N PRO A 82 15.64 6.57 17.32
CA PRO A 82 15.67 8.00 17.66
C PRO A 82 16.55 8.26 18.88
N ASN A 83 17.14 9.45 18.94
CA ASN A 83 17.85 9.91 20.15
C ASN A 83 16.90 9.84 21.36
N PRO A 84 17.39 9.40 22.53
CA PRO A 84 16.58 9.36 23.76
C PRO A 84 15.92 10.71 24.03
N GLY A 85 14.64 10.70 24.38
CA GLY A 85 13.89 11.92 24.69
C GLY A 85 13.38 12.70 23.46
N THR A 86 13.61 12.21 22.24
CA THR A 86 13.05 12.83 21.04
C THR A 86 11.52 12.75 21.07
N LYS A 87 10.88 13.90 20.88
CA LYS A 87 9.43 13.99 20.63
C LYS A 87 9.15 13.44 19.23
N LEU A 88 8.28 12.44 19.16
CA LEU A 88 7.88 11.77 17.93
C LEU A 88 6.39 11.96 17.72
N SER A 89 6.00 12.24 16.47
CA SER A 89 4.62 12.17 16.01
C SER A 89 4.59 11.27 14.79
N PHE A 90 3.91 10.13 14.90
CA PHE A 90 3.90 9.10 13.86
C PHE A 90 2.72 9.31 12.94
N CYS A 91 2.98 9.51 11.65
CA CYS A 91 1.97 9.65 10.62
C CYS A 91 2.05 8.49 9.64
N ASP A 92 0.89 7.89 9.34
CA ASP A 92 0.78 6.89 8.29
C ASP A 92 0.88 7.52 6.88
N TYR A 93 0.76 6.67 5.86
CA TYR A 93 0.85 7.06 4.46
C TYR A 93 -0.23 8.07 3.99
N ASN A 94 -1.32 8.21 4.73
CA ASN A 94 -2.38 9.21 4.49
C ASN A 94 -2.26 10.42 5.44
N ARG A 95 -1.15 10.53 6.17
CA ARG A 95 -0.89 11.58 7.16
C ARG A 95 -1.86 11.57 8.34
N GLN A 96 -2.45 10.41 8.64
CA GLN A 96 -3.19 10.19 9.88
C GLN A 96 -2.18 9.94 11.01
N ALA A 97 -2.31 10.70 12.08
CA ALA A 97 -1.45 10.59 13.24
C ALA A 97 -1.88 9.41 14.11
N LEU A 98 -0.92 8.68 14.65
CA LEU A 98 -1.17 7.87 15.83
C LEU A 98 -1.50 8.80 17.01
N SER A 99 -2.63 8.56 17.66
CA SER A 99 -3.15 9.41 18.74
C SER A 99 -3.65 8.56 19.89
N GLU A 100 -3.23 8.87 21.11
CA GLU A 100 -3.79 8.29 22.32
C GLU A 100 -5.15 8.92 22.66
N TYR A 101 -6.10 8.11 23.12
CA TYR A 101 -7.38 8.59 23.65
C TYR A 101 -7.98 7.57 24.63
N TYR A 102 -8.12 7.97 25.90
CA TYR A 102 -8.63 7.12 26.99
C TYR A 102 -7.93 5.76 27.12
N GLY A 103 -6.62 5.75 26.88
CA GLY A 103 -5.77 4.55 26.94
C GLY A 103 -5.67 3.80 25.62
N ASP A 104 -6.57 4.00 24.66
CA ASP A 104 -6.47 3.36 23.35
C ASP A 104 -5.60 4.17 22.38
N ILE A 105 -5.05 3.51 21.35
CA ILE A 105 -4.32 4.17 20.27
C ILE A 105 -5.15 4.16 18.99
N TYR A 106 -5.38 5.33 18.42
CA TYR A 106 -6.12 5.55 17.19
C TYR A 106 -5.21 6.01 16.06
N SER A 107 -5.64 5.79 14.82
CA SER A 107 -5.11 6.47 13.64
C SER A 107 -6.15 7.50 13.20
N ASP A 108 -5.83 8.79 13.29
CA ASP A 108 -6.82 9.85 13.02
C ASP A 108 -6.20 11.16 12.53
N VAL A 109 -7.05 12.11 12.15
CA VAL A 109 -6.66 13.42 11.65
C VAL A 109 -5.74 14.09 12.66
N ARG A 110 -4.60 14.56 12.16
CA ARG A 110 -3.61 15.28 12.95
C ARG A 110 -4.18 16.61 13.48
N ARG A 111 -4.16 16.78 14.80
CA ARG A 111 -4.62 17.94 15.57
C ARG A 111 -3.47 18.65 16.29
N ASN A 112 -2.25 18.12 16.20
CA ASN A 112 -1.03 18.68 16.77
C ASN A 112 -1.10 18.95 18.28
N ASN A 113 -1.72 18.03 19.02
CA ASN A 113 -1.87 18.10 20.48
C ASN A 113 -0.95 17.09 21.19
N ALA A 114 -1.06 16.96 22.51
CA ALA A 114 -0.22 16.04 23.29
C ALA A 114 -0.55 14.56 23.06
N ASN A 115 -1.75 14.22 22.59
CA ASN A 115 -2.18 12.85 22.34
C ASN A 115 -1.45 12.21 21.16
N GLU A 116 -0.98 13.04 20.23
CA GLU A 116 -0.25 12.63 19.02
C GLU A 116 1.28 12.66 19.21
N GLN A 117 1.72 12.76 20.46
CA GLN A 117 3.12 12.93 20.82
C GLN A 117 3.58 11.76 21.67
N PHE A 118 4.65 11.13 21.23
CA PHE A 118 5.31 10.04 21.92
C PHE A 118 6.74 10.41 22.23
N VAL A 119 7.28 9.89 23.32
CA VAL A 119 8.70 9.99 23.66
C VAL A 119 9.29 8.59 23.60
N TYR A 120 10.35 8.43 22.82
CA TYR A 120 11.09 7.17 22.77
C TYR A 120 12.21 7.19 23.82
N ASP A 121 12.21 6.17 24.68
CA ASP A 121 13.33 5.88 25.58
C ASP A 121 14.04 4.62 25.08
N ALA A 122 15.25 4.80 24.54
CA ALA A 122 16.06 3.71 24.01
C ALA A 122 16.58 2.76 25.10
N ALA A 123 16.80 3.24 26.33
CA ALA A 123 17.34 2.42 27.41
C ALA A 123 16.30 1.41 27.92
N SER A 124 15.06 1.87 28.07
CA SER A 124 13.94 0.99 28.44
C SER A 124 13.23 0.36 27.24
N GLN A 125 13.54 0.80 26.02
CA GLN A 125 12.86 0.44 24.77
C GLN A 125 11.36 0.72 24.84
N THR A 126 10.94 1.86 25.36
CA THR A 126 9.52 2.20 25.52
C THR A 126 9.12 3.39 24.63
N LEU A 127 7.86 3.40 24.21
CA LEU A 127 7.21 4.56 23.61
C LEU A 127 6.19 5.09 24.62
N VAL A 128 6.45 6.27 25.17
CA VAL A 128 5.60 6.89 26.20
C VAL A 128 4.68 7.90 25.55
N ALA A 129 3.37 7.73 25.68
CA ALA A 129 2.38 8.71 25.23
C ALA A 129 2.44 9.95 26.14
N LYS A 130 2.60 11.13 25.56
CA LYS A 130 2.78 12.37 26.32
C LYS A 130 1.50 12.84 27.02
N SER A 131 0.33 12.49 26.48
CA SER A 131 -0.98 12.88 27.02
C SER A 131 -1.25 12.31 28.41
N ASN A 132 -0.84 11.07 28.67
CA ASN A 132 -1.12 10.35 29.92
C ASN A 132 0.12 9.77 30.62
N ASN A 133 1.32 9.97 30.05
CA ASN A 133 2.60 9.46 30.55
C ASN A 133 2.66 7.93 30.73
N GLN A 134 1.86 7.21 29.95
CA GLN A 134 1.83 5.75 29.95
C GLN A 134 2.58 5.18 28.74
N CYS A 135 3.03 3.94 28.88
CA CYS A 135 3.81 3.24 27.87
C CYS A 135 2.89 2.50 26.92
N LEU A 136 3.23 2.49 25.63
CA LEU A 136 2.60 1.64 24.63
C LEU A 136 2.77 0.17 25.04
N ASP A 137 1.69 -0.59 25.10
CA ASP A 137 1.67 -1.97 25.59
C ASP A 137 0.90 -2.86 24.59
N ALA A 138 1.54 -3.94 24.12
CA ALA A 138 0.89 -4.95 23.30
C ALA A 138 0.30 -6.05 24.18
N TYR A 139 -1.02 -6.07 24.31
CA TYR A 139 -1.72 -7.01 25.19
C TYR A 139 -2.59 -7.98 24.41
N LEU A 140 -2.91 -9.11 25.02
CA LEU A 140 -3.88 -10.05 24.47
C LEU A 140 -5.29 -9.57 24.84
N GLY A 141 -6.03 -9.08 23.85
CA GLY A 141 -7.41 -8.65 24.02
C GLY A 141 -8.40 -9.82 23.99
N ALA A 142 -9.70 -9.47 24.02
CA ALA A 142 -10.76 -10.45 23.79
C ALA A 142 -10.58 -11.15 22.43
N ASN A 143 -11.01 -12.41 22.33
CA ASN A 143 -10.87 -13.27 21.13
C ASN A 143 -9.42 -13.63 20.75
N ASN A 144 -8.47 -13.56 21.69
CA ASN A 144 -7.05 -13.87 21.45
C ASN A 144 -6.38 -13.00 20.37
N ALA A 145 -6.94 -11.83 20.08
CA ALA A 145 -6.31 -10.87 19.19
C ALA A 145 -5.31 -10.03 19.98
N ILE A 146 -4.10 -9.86 19.45
CA ILE A 146 -3.12 -8.93 20.03
C ILE A 146 -3.61 -7.52 19.71
N GLN A 147 -3.74 -6.70 20.75
CA GLN A 147 -4.20 -5.31 20.69
C GLN A 147 -3.10 -4.38 21.21
N VAL A 148 -3.31 -3.08 21.05
CA VAL A 148 -2.41 -2.07 21.61
C VAL A 148 -3.22 -1.02 22.37
N HIS A 149 -2.67 -0.61 23.49
CA HIS A 149 -3.16 0.46 24.36
C HIS A 149 -1.98 1.13 25.04
N THR A 150 -2.23 2.12 25.88
CA THR A 150 -1.26 2.60 26.86
C THR A 150 -1.55 1.98 28.23
N TYR A 151 -0.49 1.68 28.96
CA TYR A 151 -0.56 1.12 30.30
C TYR A 151 0.53 1.72 31.19
N PRO A 152 0.38 1.76 32.53
CA PRO A 152 1.44 2.21 33.41
C PRO A 152 2.80 1.59 33.04
N CYS A 153 3.81 2.46 32.92
CA CYS A 153 5.14 2.05 32.50
C CYS A 153 5.77 1.12 33.53
N ASP A 154 6.26 -0.03 33.07
CA ASP A 154 7.03 -0.99 33.86
C ASP A 154 8.24 -1.45 33.03
N THR A 155 9.44 -1.19 33.54
CA THR A 155 10.69 -1.54 32.86
C THR A 155 10.86 -3.06 32.70
N ASN A 156 10.19 -3.88 33.50
CA ASN A 156 10.23 -5.34 33.41
C ASN A 156 9.12 -5.91 32.53
N ASN A 157 8.11 -5.11 32.16
CA ASN A 157 7.03 -5.57 31.31
C ASN A 157 7.54 -5.75 29.87
N ARG A 158 7.58 -7.01 29.44
CA ARG A 158 8.07 -7.42 28.13
C ARG A 158 7.15 -6.98 26.98
N ASN A 159 5.89 -6.68 27.25
CA ASN A 159 4.90 -6.23 26.26
C ASN A 159 4.97 -4.72 25.96
N GLN A 160 5.76 -3.97 26.74
CA GLN A 160 5.98 -2.53 26.55
C GLN A 160 7.25 -2.22 25.78
N LYS A 161 7.90 -3.24 25.21
CA LYS A 161 9.19 -3.10 24.55
C LYS A 161 9.00 -2.90 23.06
N TRP A 162 9.34 -1.72 22.57
CA TRP A 162 9.20 -1.27 21.19
C TRP A 162 10.52 -0.70 20.66
N ILE A 163 10.74 -0.87 19.36
CA ILE A 163 11.84 -0.27 18.61
C ILE A 163 11.20 0.50 17.46
N PHE A 164 11.43 1.81 17.41
CA PHE A 164 11.17 2.55 16.17
C PHE A 164 12.42 2.50 15.29
N ASN A 165 12.37 1.68 14.26
CA ASN A 165 13.45 1.54 13.30
C ASN A 165 13.35 2.67 12.28
N THR A 166 14.25 3.64 12.38
CA THR A 166 14.25 4.84 11.54
C THR A 166 14.67 4.57 10.09
N ASN A 167 15.35 3.45 9.80
CA ASN A 167 15.66 3.04 8.43
C ASN A 167 14.44 2.49 7.71
N THR A 168 13.66 1.65 8.41
CA THR A 168 12.48 1.00 7.82
C THR A 168 11.21 1.81 8.06
N ASN A 169 11.23 2.83 8.92
CA ASN A 169 10.07 3.59 9.37
C ASN A 169 8.99 2.70 10.01
N ARG A 170 9.40 1.76 10.86
CA ARG A 170 8.51 0.80 11.52
C ARG A 170 8.60 0.88 13.02
N ILE A 171 7.45 0.70 13.68
CA ILE A 171 7.38 0.47 15.12
C ILE A 171 7.26 -1.05 15.31
N GLU A 172 8.37 -1.66 15.71
CA GLU A 172 8.55 -3.10 15.85
C GLU A 172 8.54 -3.49 17.32
N HIS A 173 7.88 -4.59 17.66
CA HIS A 173 7.89 -5.08 19.02
C HIS A 173 9.26 -5.73 19.33
N ALA A 174 9.90 -5.29 20.40
CA ALA A 174 11.27 -5.68 20.71
C ALA A 174 11.37 -7.09 21.33
N THR A 175 10.40 -7.48 22.18
CA THR A 175 10.37 -8.83 22.76
C THR A 175 9.78 -9.87 21.78
N HIS A 176 8.53 -9.67 21.37
CA HIS A 176 7.82 -10.52 20.42
C HIS A 176 8.24 -10.18 18.98
N LYS A 177 9.35 -10.76 18.54
CA LYS A 177 9.93 -10.49 17.20
C LYS A 177 8.93 -10.81 16.09
N GLY A 178 8.91 -9.97 15.06
CA GLY A 178 8.02 -10.12 13.92
C GLY A 178 6.62 -9.54 14.12
N ILE A 179 6.34 -8.87 15.25
CA ILE A 179 5.11 -8.08 15.46
C ILE A 179 5.40 -6.61 15.20
N CYS A 180 4.53 -5.96 14.43
CA CYS A 180 4.62 -4.56 14.03
C CYS A 180 3.32 -3.82 14.35
N MET A 181 3.44 -2.54 14.68
CA MET A 181 2.33 -1.59 14.70
C MET A 181 1.79 -1.40 13.27
N ALA A 182 0.48 -1.28 13.13
CA ALA A 182 -0.19 -0.93 11.89
C ALA A 182 -1.30 0.10 12.12
N SER A 183 -1.41 1.09 11.24
CA SER A 183 -2.45 2.11 11.29
C SER A 183 -3.80 1.53 10.87
N GLY A 184 -4.87 2.05 11.47
CA GLY A 184 -6.25 1.79 11.04
C GLY A 184 -6.73 2.85 10.04
N PRO A 185 -7.92 2.67 9.46
CA PRO A 185 -8.62 3.78 8.81
C PRO A 185 -8.78 4.97 9.77
N ALA A 186 -8.89 6.18 9.23
CA ALA A 186 -9.08 7.38 10.05
C ALA A 186 -10.24 7.21 11.05
N GLY A 187 -9.99 7.53 12.32
CA GLY A 187 -10.92 7.36 13.43
C GLY A 187 -11.01 5.96 14.02
N SER A 188 -10.26 4.99 13.49
CA SER A 188 -10.21 3.60 14.00
C SER A 188 -8.99 3.36 14.89
N LYS A 189 -9.07 2.33 15.75
CA LYS A 189 -7.92 1.90 16.54
C LYS A 189 -6.77 1.45 15.64
N ALA A 190 -5.56 1.81 16.02
CA ALA A 190 -4.36 1.17 15.50
C ALA A 190 -4.32 -0.29 16.00
N ARG A 191 -3.60 -1.16 15.29
CA ARG A 191 -3.55 -2.60 15.58
C ARG A 191 -2.13 -3.12 15.54
N VAL A 192 -1.88 -4.26 16.15
CA VAL A 192 -0.60 -4.94 16.07
C VAL A 192 -0.79 -6.26 15.31
N GLU A 193 0.14 -6.54 14.41
CA GLU A 193 0.02 -7.68 13.49
C GLU A 193 1.40 -8.15 13.05
N PRO A 194 1.53 -9.33 12.40
CA PRO A 194 2.78 -9.76 11.82
C PRO A 194 3.36 -8.72 10.86
N CYS A 195 4.66 -8.47 10.98
CA CYS A 195 5.38 -7.58 10.09
C CYS A 195 5.27 -8.06 8.62
N SER A 196 4.82 -7.20 7.72
CA SER A 196 4.60 -7.47 6.29
C SER A 196 5.12 -6.31 5.43
N GLN A 197 4.93 -6.29 4.11
CA GLN A 197 5.23 -5.09 3.29
C GLN A 197 4.03 -4.14 3.16
N SER A 198 2.93 -4.40 3.87
CA SER A 198 1.75 -3.53 3.87
C SER A 198 2.10 -2.11 4.27
N ILE A 199 1.67 -1.12 3.48
CA ILE A 199 1.93 0.30 3.75
C ILE A 199 1.36 0.78 5.10
N LEU A 200 0.37 0.06 5.64
CA LEU A 200 -0.24 0.35 6.94
C LEU A 200 0.75 0.26 8.11
N GLN A 201 1.87 -0.44 7.94
CA GLN A 201 2.86 -0.68 9.00
C GLN A 201 4.04 0.30 8.97
N PHE A 202 3.99 1.32 8.11
CA PHE A 202 5.06 2.28 7.92
C PHE A 202 4.62 3.67 8.39
N PHE A 203 5.45 4.30 9.23
CA PHE A 203 5.17 5.56 9.88
C PHE A 203 6.29 6.55 9.63
N SER A 204 5.93 7.70 9.06
CA SER A 204 6.80 8.85 8.92
C SER A 204 6.68 9.77 10.14
N ASN A 205 7.65 10.65 10.36
CA ASN A 205 7.42 11.77 11.24
C ASN A 205 6.38 12.69 10.59
N CYS A 206 5.32 13.06 11.32
CA CYS A 206 4.29 13.97 10.83
C CYS A 206 4.82 15.34 10.36
N ASP A 207 5.99 15.76 10.83
CA ASP A 207 6.63 17.02 10.40
C ASP A 207 7.62 16.84 9.22
N ALA A 208 7.90 15.60 8.81
CA ALA A 208 8.74 15.29 7.65
C ALA A 208 7.97 15.39 6.32
N PRO A 209 8.67 15.38 5.16
CA PRO A 209 8.04 15.33 3.85
C PRO A 209 7.02 14.20 3.74
N ALA A 210 5.94 14.46 2.99
CA ALA A 210 4.77 13.59 2.97
C ALA A 210 4.92 12.37 2.04
N THR A 211 5.95 12.35 1.20
CA THR A 211 6.07 11.36 0.12
C THR A 211 6.42 9.97 0.63
N VAL A 212 5.68 8.97 0.15
CA VAL A 212 5.86 7.55 0.47
C VAL A 212 6.12 6.76 -0.80
N GLY A 213 7.13 5.88 -0.78
CA GLY A 213 7.38 4.96 -1.89
C GLY A 213 6.53 3.69 -1.79
N LEU A 214 5.80 3.35 -2.83
CA LEU A 214 4.95 2.16 -2.90
C LEU A 214 4.99 1.47 -4.26
N ARG A 215 4.47 0.26 -4.28
CA ARG A 215 4.13 -0.52 -5.46
C ARG A 215 2.69 -0.97 -5.32
N PHE A 216 2.00 -1.11 -6.45
CA PHE A 216 0.62 -1.58 -6.49
C PHE A 216 0.60 -2.97 -7.09
N GLN A 217 0.26 -3.96 -6.26
CA GLN A 217 0.00 -5.31 -6.71
C GLN A 217 -1.51 -5.55 -6.71
N THR A 218 -2.08 -6.10 -7.75
CA THR A 218 -3.49 -6.52 -7.75
C THR A 218 -3.76 -7.53 -6.62
N CYS A 219 -4.90 -7.45 -5.94
CA CYS A 219 -5.17 -8.30 -4.77
C CYS A 219 -5.27 -9.80 -5.07
N TYR A 220 -5.73 -10.17 -6.27
CA TYR A 220 -6.10 -11.54 -6.62
C TYR A 220 -5.21 -12.19 -7.68
N THR A 221 -4.36 -11.40 -8.32
CA THR A 221 -3.37 -11.85 -9.31
C THR A 221 -2.02 -11.27 -8.95
N ASN A 222 -0.93 -11.86 -9.44
CA ASN A 222 0.41 -11.31 -9.22
C ASN A 222 0.76 -10.26 -10.29
N SER A 223 -0.18 -9.39 -10.65
CA SER A 223 0.03 -8.28 -11.58
C SER A 223 0.40 -7.01 -10.83
N TRP A 224 1.22 -6.17 -11.45
CA TRP A 224 1.79 -4.97 -10.85
C TRP A 224 1.56 -3.77 -11.76
N LEU A 225 1.17 -2.65 -11.16
CA LEU A 225 1.03 -1.39 -11.90
C LEU A 225 2.40 -0.91 -12.37
N SER A 226 2.56 -0.77 -13.68
CA SER A 226 3.79 -0.30 -14.31
C SER A 226 3.51 0.73 -15.39
N GLU A 227 4.45 1.64 -15.59
CA GLU A 227 4.43 2.62 -16.67
C GLU A 227 5.26 2.16 -17.89
N TYR A 228 4.79 2.50 -19.09
CA TYR A 228 5.55 2.38 -20.34
C TYR A 228 5.07 3.40 -21.39
N TYR A 229 5.95 4.31 -21.81
CA TYR A 229 5.64 5.41 -22.76
C TYR A 229 4.34 6.13 -22.43
N THR A 230 4.23 6.59 -21.18
CA THR A 230 3.06 7.23 -20.56
C THR A 230 1.83 6.33 -20.38
N GLY A 231 1.78 5.14 -20.97
CA GLY A 231 0.73 4.15 -20.74
C GLY A 231 0.91 3.43 -19.40
N LEU A 232 -0.21 2.94 -18.84
CA LEU A 232 -0.21 2.16 -17.59
C LEU A 232 -0.69 0.74 -17.84
N TYR A 233 -0.06 -0.20 -17.16
CA TYR A 233 -0.27 -1.63 -17.35
C TYR A 233 -0.30 -2.35 -16.01
N ALA A 234 -1.19 -3.33 -15.87
CA ALA A 234 -1.28 -4.23 -14.72
C ALA A 234 -0.82 -5.64 -15.15
N ASP A 235 0.49 -5.84 -15.18
CA ASP A 235 1.11 -7.01 -15.82
C ASP A 235 2.09 -7.73 -14.88
N ARG A 236 2.68 -8.84 -15.33
CA ARG A 236 3.70 -9.57 -14.58
C ARG A 236 4.82 -8.64 -14.08
N PRO A 237 5.37 -8.87 -12.87
CA PRO A 237 6.43 -8.04 -12.33
C PRO A 237 7.69 -8.17 -13.19
N ARG A 238 8.35 -7.03 -13.42
CA ARG A 238 9.63 -6.90 -14.11
C ARG A 238 10.76 -6.51 -13.14
N GLY A 239 10.42 -6.03 -11.94
CA GLY A 239 11.39 -5.60 -10.94
C GLY A 239 12.10 -4.29 -11.32
N THR A 240 11.39 -3.41 -12.02
CA THR A 240 11.97 -2.18 -12.60
C THR A 240 11.43 -0.93 -11.92
N ILE A 241 12.09 0.21 -12.15
CA ILE A 241 11.67 1.49 -11.58
C ILE A 241 10.29 1.96 -12.11
N ASN A 242 9.83 1.40 -13.22
CA ASN A 242 8.50 1.64 -13.79
C ASN A 242 7.36 1.16 -12.88
N GLU A 243 7.65 0.28 -11.93
CA GLU A 243 6.70 -0.25 -10.94
C GLU A 243 6.76 0.50 -9.61
N ASN A 244 7.74 1.39 -9.44
CA ASN A 244 7.95 2.15 -8.22
C ASN A 244 7.19 3.47 -8.31
N TRP A 245 6.40 3.77 -7.29
CA TRP A 245 5.57 4.97 -7.21
C TRP A 245 5.84 5.76 -5.95
N ALA A 246 5.89 7.08 -6.06
CA ALA A 246 5.97 8.01 -4.95
C ALA A 246 4.61 8.69 -4.76
N TYR A 247 3.93 8.38 -3.66
CA TYR A 247 2.67 9.01 -3.28
C TYR A 247 2.92 10.18 -2.36
N ASP A 248 2.46 11.36 -2.75
CA ASP A 248 2.36 12.52 -1.87
C ASP A 248 0.89 12.66 -1.42
N PRO A 249 0.55 12.39 -0.15
CA PRO A 249 -0.81 12.52 0.37
C PRO A 249 -1.27 13.98 0.55
N VAL A 250 -0.36 14.95 0.59
CA VAL A 250 -0.68 16.38 0.68
C VAL A 250 -1.00 16.93 -0.71
N ALA A 251 -0.12 16.68 -1.67
CA ALA A 251 -0.37 17.03 -3.07
C ALA A 251 -1.40 16.08 -3.73
N GLN A 252 -1.67 14.93 -3.11
CA GLN A 252 -2.51 13.84 -3.63
C GLN A 252 -2.02 13.32 -4.99
N THR A 253 -0.71 13.29 -5.22
CA THR A 253 -0.12 12.89 -6.51
C THR A 253 0.57 11.53 -6.39
N LEU A 254 0.57 10.77 -7.49
CA LEU A 254 1.30 9.52 -7.63
C LEU A 254 2.32 9.66 -8.74
N GLN A 255 3.58 9.88 -8.39
CA GLN A 255 4.68 10.03 -9.35
C GLN A 255 5.34 8.67 -9.62
N VAL A 256 5.46 8.27 -10.88
CA VAL A 256 6.18 7.04 -11.23
C VAL A 256 7.68 7.27 -11.24
N GLY A 257 8.45 6.29 -10.81
CA GLY A 257 9.90 6.39 -10.73
C GLY A 257 10.62 6.36 -12.09
N SER A 258 9.95 5.96 -13.17
CA SER A 258 10.51 5.89 -14.52
C SER A 258 10.67 7.26 -15.16
N ASN A 259 9.63 7.75 -15.84
CA ASN A 259 9.65 9.03 -16.53
C ASN A 259 9.43 10.24 -15.58
N GLY A 260 9.31 10.00 -14.27
CA GLY A 260 9.14 11.04 -13.26
C GLY A 260 7.81 11.78 -13.35
N GLN A 261 6.84 11.25 -14.10
CA GLN A 261 5.54 11.88 -14.32
C GLN A 261 4.49 11.36 -13.33
N CYS A 262 3.39 12.09 -13.20
CA CYS A 262 2.31 11.79 -12.27
C CYS A 262 1.18 11.06 -12.97
N LEU A 263 0.55 10.12 -12.27
CA LEU A 263 -0.67 9.44 -12.70
C LEU A 263 -1.77 10.47 -12.94
N ASP A 264 -2.32 10.50 -14.15
CA ASP A 264 -3.24 11.52 -14.61
C ASP A 264 -4.46 10.87 -15.28
N ALA A 265 -5.65 11.17 -14.75
CA ALA A 265 -6.92 10.77 -15.32
C ALA A 265 -7.47 11.89 -16.21
N PHE A 266 -7.12 11.88 -17.48
CA PHE A 266 -7.44 12.99 -18.40
C PHE A 266 -8.79 12.79 -19.08
N PRO A 267 -9.56 13.87 -19.35
CA PRO A 267 -10.83 13.77 -20.06
C PRO A 267 -10.61 13.36 -21.53
N THR A 268 -11.35 12.35 -21.99
CA THR A 268 -11.37 11.91 -23.39
C THR A 268 -12.60 12.41 -24.16
N GLY A 269 -13.42 13.23 -23.52
CA GLY A 269 -14.69 13.75 -24.04
C GLY A 269 -15.90 12.93 -23.56
N ASN A 270 -17.11 13.51 -23.70
CA ASN A 270 -18.38 12.86 -23.31
C ASN A 270 -18.43 12.35 -21.86
N GLY A 271 -17.74 13.04 -20.94
CA GLY A 271 -17.66 12.63 -19.53
C GLY A 271 -16.80 11.40 -19.25
N LYS A 272 -16.05 10.90 -20.24
CA LYS A 272 -15.12 9.77 -20.10
C LYS A 272 -13.71 10.25 -19.80
N TYR A 273 -12.92 9.34 -19.22
CA TYR A 273 -11.55 9.59 -18.82
C TYR A 273 -10.63 8.50 -19.35
N GLY A 274 -9.42 8.89 -19.74
CA GLY A 274 -8.31 8.00 -20.02
C GLY A 274 -7.33 8.00 -18.85
N LEU A 275 -6.33 7.11 -18.92
CA LEU A 275 -5.27 7.02 -17.93
C LEU A 275 -3.91 7.07 -18.64
N HIS A 276 -3.05 7.98 -18.19
CA HIS A 276 -1.65 8.06 -18.60
C HIS A 276 -0.81 8.62 -17.46
N THR A 277 0.50 8.72 -17.65
CA THR A 277 1.32 9.63 -16.86
C THR A 277 1.51 10.95 -17.59
N TYR A 278 1.58 12.05 -16.84
CA TYR A 278 1.78 13.39 -17.37
C TYR A 278 2.64 14.23 -16.42
N ALA A 279 3.24 15.32 -16.92
CA ALA A 279 4.08 16.20 -16.10
C ALA A 279 3.39 16.54 -14.76
N CYS A 280 4.11 16.32 -13.65
CA CYS A 280 3.55 16.51 -12.33
C CYS A 280 3.21 17.98 -12.07
N ASP A 281 1.97 18.23 -11.69
CA ASP A 281 1.49 19.54 -11.28
C ASP A 281 0.56 19.38 -10.06
N GLY A 282 1.02 19.91 -8.92
CA GLY A 282 0.25 19.92 -7.67
C GLY A 282 -1.04 20.76 -7.74
N GLY A 283 -1.26 21.56 -8.79
CA GLY A 283 -2.53 22.23 -9.07
C GLY A 283 -3.48 21.44 -9.98
N ASN A 284 -2.97 20.45 -10.73
CA ASN A 284 -3.75 19.72 -11.72
C ASN A 284 -4.78 18.80 -11.05
N LYS A 285 -6.06 19.05 -11.33
CA LYS A 285 -7.19 18.31 -10.75
C LYS A 285 -7.26 16.85 -11.21
N ASN A 286 -6.70 16.51 -12.39
CA ASN A 286 -6.69 15.16 -12.96
C ASN A 286 -5.63 14.26 -12.33
N GLN A 287 -4.70 14.83 -11.54
CA GLN A 287 -3.60 14.11 -10.90
C GLN A 287 -3.85 13.86 -9.42
N LYS A 288 -5.11 13.99 -8.97
CA LYS A 288 -5.48 13.92 -7.57
C LYS A 288 -6.00 12.53 -7.22
N TRP A 289 -5.27 11.82 -6.38
CA TRP A 289 -5.53 10.45 -5.96
C TRP A 289 -5.53 10.34 -4.43
N VAL A 290 -6.40 9.49 -3.92
CA VAL A 290 -6.51 9.13 -2.50
C VAL A 290 -6.46 7.62 -2.38
N LEU A 291 -5.59 7.14 -1.52
CA LEU A 291 -5.44 5.73 -1.19
C LEU A 291 -6.41 5.37 -0.06
N GLN A 292 -7.47 4.62 -0.35
CA GLN A 292 -8.52 4.26 0.62
C GLN A 292 -8.64 2.74 0.74
N GLY A 293 -8.01 2.17 1.76
CA GLY A 293 -7.89 0.72 1.89
C GLY A 293 -7.16 0.13 0.68
N SER A 294 -7.79 -0.79 -0.04
CA SER A 294 -7.25 -1.37 -1.27
C SER A 294 -7.65 -0.62 -2.54
N LEU A 295 -8.32 0.54 -2.44
CA LEU A 295 -8.71 1.35 -3.59
C LEU A 295 -7.75 2.52 -3.81
N VAL A 296 -7.43 2.79 -5.07
CA VAL A 296 -6.77 4.02 -5.51
C VAL A 296 -7.84 4.88 -6.18
N LYS A 297 -8.41 5.81 -5.43
CA LYS A 297 -9.57 6.61 -5.85
C LYS A 297 -9.14 7.96 -6.33
N HIS A 298 -9.78 8.49 -7.36
CA HIS A 298 -9.55 9.85 -7.77
C HIS A 298 -10.24 10.83 -6.79
N ALA A 299 -9.52 11.87 -6.36
CA ALA A 299 -9.96 12.77 -5.29
C ALA A 299 -11.03 13.77 -5.75
N VAL A 300 -10.92 14.26 -6.99
CA VAL A 300 -11.86 15.23 -7.59
C VAL A 300 -13.05 14.50 -8.22
N HIS A 301 -12.79 13.60 -9.17
CA HIS A 301 -13.77 12.69 -9.76
C HIS A 301 -13.99 11.46 -8.87
N ARG A 302 -14.74 11.61 -7.77
CA ARG A 302 -14.88 10.58 -6.70
C ARG A 302 -15.45 9.23 -7.14
N ASN A 303 -16.08 9.18 -8.30
CA ASN A 303 -16.56 7.94 -8.90
C ASN A 303 -15.47 7.21 -9.69
N LEU A 304 -14.28 7.77 -9.92
CA LEU A 304 -13.21 7.10 -10.68
C LEU A 304 -12.23 6.39 -9.74
N CYS A 305 -11.93 5.14 -10.07
CA CYS A 305 -10.96 4.29 -9.41
C CYS A 305 -9.95 3.76 -10.44
N LEU A 306 -8.70 3.58 -10.01
CA LEU A 306 -7.71 2.83 -10.79
C LEU A 306 -8.16 1.37 -10.92
N ASP A 307 -8.21 0.88 -12.15
CA ASP A 307 -8.75 -0.42 -12.50
C ASP A 307 -7.76 -1.15 -13.43
N ALA A 308 -7.40 -2.38 -13.08
CA ALA A 308 -6.66 -3.26 -13.98
C ALA A 308 -7.62 -3.83 -15.03
N ASP A 309 -7.63 -3.31 -16.26
CA ASP A 309 -8.64 -3.67 -17.25
C ASP A 309 -8.57 -5.16 -17.59
N PRO A 310 -9.57 -5.97 -17.19
CA PRO A 310 -9.55 -7.40 -17.44
C PRO A 310 -9.88 -7.75 -18.90
N THR A 311 -10.38 -6.79 -19.67
CA THR A 311 -10.85 -6.98 -21.05
C THR A 311 -9.81 -6.57 -22.08
N ASP A 312 -8.77 -5.83 -21.66
CA ASP A 312 -7.67 -5.41 -22.53
C ASP A 312 -6.61 -6.52 -22.61
N ASN A 313 -6.42 -7.08 -23.81
CA ASN A 313 -5.45 -8.14 -24.05
C ASN A 313 -3.98 -7.70 -23.97
N GLN A 314 -3.73 -6.40 -23.85
CA GLN A 314 -2.41 -5.82 -23.62
C GLN A 314 -2.19 -5.51 -22.14
N HIS A 315 -3.12 -5.91 -21.26
CA HIS A 315 -3.06 -5.74 -19.81
C HIS A 315 -2.97 -4.28 -19.38
N ARG A 316 -3.62 -3.37 -20.11
CA ARG A 316 -3.65 -1.94 -19.73
C ARG A 316 -4.38 -1.74 -18.41
N ALA A 317 -3.92 -0.78 -17.62
CA ALA A 317 -4.70 -0.20 -16.54
C ALA A 317 -5.52 0.97 -17.09
N GLN A 318 -6.65 1.23 -16.46
CA GLN A 318 -7.58 2.29 -16.83
C GLN A 318 -8.14 2.98 -15.58
N VAL A 319 -9.04 3.94 -15.80
CA VAL A 319 -9.96 4.42 -14.78
C VAL A 319 -11.35 3.91 -15.07
N TRP A 320 -12.04 3.45 -14.03
CA TRP A 320 -13.41 2.98 -14.14
C TRP A 320 -14.25 3.44 -12.95
N ASP A 321 -15.57 3.32 -13.05
CA ASP A 321 -16.47 3.60 -11.94
C ASP A 321 -16.10 2.75 -10.71
N CYS A 322 -15.89 3.42 -9.59
CA CYS A 322 -15.61 2.85 -8.29
C CYS A 322 -16.79 1.97 -7.88
N THR A 323 -16.58 0.66 -7.88
CA THR A 323 -17.64 -0.31 -7.62
C THR A 323 -17.26 -1.17 -6.41
N PRO A 324 -18.16 -1.34 -5.43
CA PRO A 324 -17.89 -2.22 -4.30
C PRO A 324 -17.55 -3.63 -4.79
N TYR A 325 -16.52 -4.23 -4.20
CA TYR A 325 -16.07 -5.60 -4.47
C TYR A 325 -15.59 -5.88 -5.91
N ASN A 326 -15.26 -4.84 -6.69
CA ASN A 326 -14.59 -5.05 -7.97
C ASN A 326 -13.13 -5.50 -7.74
N LYS A 327 -12.85 -6.75 -8.12
CA LYS A 327 -11.54 -7.38 -7.95
C LYS A 327 -10.42 -6.67 -8.72
N ASN A 328 -10.75 -6.00 -9.82
CA ASN A 328 -9.80 -5.30 -10.68
C ASN A 328 -9.37 -3.94 -10.12
N GLN A 329 -10.14 -3.41 -9.15
CA GLN A 329 -9.85 -2.15 -8.46
C GLN A 329 -9.16 -2.40 -7.12
N CYS A 330 -8.91 -3.66 -6.76
CA CYS A 330 -8.29 -4.03 -5.51
C CYS A 330 -6.77 -4.10 -5.66
N TRP A 331 -6.07 -3.26 -4.92
CA TRP A 331 -4.62 -3.17 -4.88
C TRP A 331 -4.08 -3.40 -3.47
N ASN A 332 -3.13 -4.33 -3.35
CA ASN A 332 -2.21 -4.40 -2.23
C ASN A 332 -1.19 -3.26 -2.38
N LEU A 333 -1.19 -2.34 -1.43
CA LEU A 333 -0.28 -1.20 -1.38
C LEU A 333 0.96 -1.59 -0.58
N LEU A 334 2.07 -1.80 -1.28
CA LEU A 334 3.29 -2.37 -0.70
C LEU A 334 4.43 -1.36 -0.71
N ARG A 335 5.16 -1.21 0.41
CA ARG A 335 6.36 -0.36 0.45
C ARG A 335 7.47 -0.96 -0.42
N HIS A 336 8.27 -0.12 -1.08
CA HIS A 336 9.48 -0.53 -1.82
C HIS A 336 10.74 0.23 -1.40
#